data_AF-A0A377X7Q3-F1
#
_entry.id   AF-A0A377X7Q3-F1
#
_cell.length_a   1.000
_cell.length_b   1.000
_cell.length_c   1.000
_cell.angle_alpha   90.00
_cell.angle_beta   90.00
_cell.angle_gamma   90.00
#
_symmetry.space_group_name_H-M   'P 1'
#
loop_
_entity.id
_entity.type
_entity.pdbx_description
1 polymer ?
#
loop_
_entity_poly.entity_id
_entity_poly.type
_entity_poly.pdbx_seq_one_letter_code
_entity_poly.pdbx_strand_id
1 'polypeptide(L)'
;MSRNPAGFCQITRDISEQKAINDRIAWMARYDALTGLPNRVEFFERVEKLITGNDARRFAIFTIDLDKFKEINDLQGHLIGDQLLQRVAGAVLKTLQKEEMVARFGGDEFVAVKPFSDEGKWMPCCAPVALLQR
;
A
#
# COMPACT_ATOMS: atom_id res chain seq x y z
N MET A 1 -0.44 60.31 -36.30
CA MET A 1 0.09 59.49 -35.19
C MET A 1 -1.09 58.82 -34.48
N SER A 2 -1.26 57.50 -34.59
CA SER A 2 -2.21 56.76 -33.76
C SER A 2 -1.52 55.47 -33.31
N ARG A 3 -1.18 55.37 -32.02
CA ARG A 3 -0.65 54.15 -31.40
C ARG A 3 -1.85 53.35 -30.91
N ASN A 4 -1.99 52.13 -31.42
CA ASN A 4 -2.98 51.17 -30.93
C ASN A 4 -2.43 50.52 -29.64
N PRO A 5 -3.14 50.53 -28.50
CA PRO A 5 -2.65 49.86 -27.31
C PRO A 5 -2.89 48.35 -27.44
N ALA A 6 -1.81 47.57 -27.39
CA ALA A 6 -1.91 46.13 -27.26
C ALA A 6 -2.39 45.79 -25.84
N GLY A 7 -3.63 45.30 -25.71
CA GLY A 7 -4.14 44.77 -24.45
C GLY A 7 -3.64 43.35 -24.21
N PHE A 8 -3.18 43.06 -23.00
CA PHE A 8 -2.87 41.71 -22.54
C PHE A 8 -4.06 41.18 -21.74
N CYS A 9 -4.58 40.01 -22.12
CA CYS A 9 -5.62 39.30 -21.39
C CYS A 9 -5.05 37.96 -20.92
N GLN A 10 -5.03 37.75 -19.60
CA GLN A 10 -4.69 36.47 -19.00
C GLN A 10 -5.97 35.79 -18.53
N ILE A 11 -6.26 34.62 -19.09
CA ILE A 11 -7.32 33.74 -18.60
C ILE A 11 -6.65 32.69 -17.74
N THR A 12 -6.84 32.77 -16.42
CA THR A 12 -6.39 31.72 -15.49
C THR A 12 -7.59 30.80 -15.21
N ARG A 13 -7.50 29.55 -15.66
CA ARG A 13 -8.49 28.51 -15.34
C ARG A 13 -8.13 27.91 -13.99
N ASP A 14 -9.07 27.96 -13.04
CA ASP A 14 -8.93 27.20 -11.81
C ASP A 14 -9.03 25.70 -12.14
N ILE A 15 -7.93 24.97 -11.93
CA ILE A 15 -7.82 23.53 -12.15
C ILE A 15 -7.74 22.76 -10.82
N SER A 16 -7.97 23.44 -9.70
CA SER A 16 -7.75 22.88 -8.36
C SER A 16 -8.65 21.68 -8.10
N GLU A 17 -9.95 21.78 -8.44
CA GLU A 17 -10.91 20.68 -8.28
C GLU A 17 -10.56 19.47 -9.14
N GLN A 18 -10.23 19.70 -10.42
CA GLN A 18 -9.85 18.62 -11.33
C GLN A 18 -8.59 17.91 -10.86
N LYS A 19 -7.62 18.66 -10.34
CA LYS A 19 -6.38 18.09 -9.80
C LYS A 19 -6.67 17.25 -8.56
N ALA A 20 -7.49 17.73 -7.62
CA ALA A 20 -7.85 16.98 -6.43
C ALA A 20 -8.58 15.66 -6.77
N ILE A 21 -9.47 15.69 -7.76
CA ILE A 21 -10.15 14.48 -8.27
C ILE A 21 -9.13 13.50 -8.84
N ASN A 22 -8.23 13.97 -9.70
CA ASN A 22 -7.20 13.13 -10.31
C ASN A 22 -6.27 12.52 -9.26
N ASP A 23 -5.84 13.31 -8.27
CA ASP A 23 -5.00 12.85 -7.16
C ASP A 23 -5.73 11.77 -6.33
N ARG A 24 -7.04 11.94 -6.11
CA ARG A 24 -7.85 10.94 -5.41
C ARG A 24 -7.99 9.65 -6.21
N ILE A 25 -8.21 9.73 -7.52
CA ILE A 25 -8.26 8.56 -8.41
C ILE A 25 -6.93 7.82 -8.39
N ALA A 26 -5.82 8.56 -8.52
CA ALA A 26 -4.47 8.00 -8.46
C ALA A 26 -4.21 7.30 -7.12
N TRP A 27 -4.68 7.89 -6.02
CA TRP A 27 -4.58 7.26 -4.70
C TRP A 27 -5.40 5.97 -4.60
N MET A 28 -6.66 5.98 -5.04
CA MET A 28 -7.52 4.77 -4.99
C MET A 28 -7.01 3.64 -5.89
N ALA A 29 -6.29 3.95 -6.97
CA ALA A 29 -5.65 2.94 -7.80
C ALA A 29 -4.51 2.19 -7.09
N ARG A 30 -3.95 2.76 -6.01
CA ARG A 30 -2.74 2.27 -5.34
C ARG A 30 -2.96 1.90 -3.87
N TYR A 31 -4.03 2.36 -3.25
CA TYR A 31 -4.29 2.15 -1.83
C TYR A 31 -5.67 1.57 -1.58
N ASP A 32 -5.77 0.69 -0.59
CA ASP A 32 -7.03 0.14 -0.09
C ASP A 32 -7.84 1.24 0.61
N ALA A 33 -9.09 1.42 0.19
CA ALA A 33 -9.92 2.52 0.68
C ALA A 33 -10.32 2.36 2.16
N LEU A 34 -10.40 1.13 2.66
CA LEU A 34 -10.83 0.86 4.04
C LEU A 34 -9.70 1.07 5.04
N THR A 35 -8.51 0.53 4.75
CA THR A 35 -7.37 0.51 5.68
C THR A 35 -6.33 1.59 5.40
N GLY A 36 -6.34 2.18 4.20
CA GLY A 36 -5.31 3.11 3.75
C GLY A 36 -3.96 2.46 3.44
N LEU A 37 -3.85 1.14 3.54
CA LEU A 37 -2.64 0.40 3.16
C LEU A 37 -2.46 0.37 1.64
N PRO A 38 -1.23 0.18 1.15
CA PRO A 38 -0.98 -0.28 -0.21
C PRO A 38 -1.93 -1.40 -0.61
N ASN A 39 -2.49 -1.31 -1.82
CA ASN A 39 -3.25 -2.41 -2.39
C ASN A 39 -2.30 -3.38 -3.10
N ARG A 40 -2.88 -4.42 -3.71
CA ARG A 40 -2.16 -5.42 -4.51
C ARG A 40 -1.27 -4.81 -5.60
N VAL A 41 -1.74 -3.77 -6.30
CA VAL A 41 -1.02 -3.12 -7.40
C VAL A 41 0.22 -2.40 -6.88
N GLU A 42 0.05 -1.54 -5.86
CA GLU A 42 1.18 -0.86 -5.20
C GLU A 42 2.18 -1.85 -4.63
N PHE A 43 1.70 -2.98 -4.09
CA PHE A 43 2.58 -4.01 -3.54
C PHE A 43 3.53 -4.57 -4.58
N PHE A 44 3.00 -5.04 -5.71
CA PHE A 44 3.82 -5.62 -6.77
C PHE A 44 4.78 -4.62 -7.37
N GLU A 45 4.35 -3.38 -7.61
CA GLU A 45 5.25 -2.35 -8.14
C GLU A 45 6.42 -2.04 -7.21
N ARG A 46 6.21 -2.06 -5.88
CA ARG A 46 7.32 -1.86 -4.93
C ARG A 46 8.24 -3.08 -4.88
N VAL A 47 7.69 -4.29 -4.88
CA VAL A 47 8.49 -5.52 -4.91
C VAL A 47 9.32 -5.61 -6.19
N GLU A 48 8.75 -5.24 -7.33
CA GLU A 48 9.47 -5.17 -8.60
C GLU A 48 10.65 -4.20 -8.53
N LYS A 49 10.48 -3.03 -7.89
CA LYS A 49 11.59 -2.08 -7.63
C LYS A 49 12.65 -2.65 -6.69
N LEU A 50 12.27 -3.47 -5.71
CA LEU A 50 13.22 -4.15 -4.83
C LEU A 50 14.02 -5.22 -5.58
N ILE A 51 13.38 -5.95 -6.49
CA ILE A 51 14.02 -7.00 -7.32
C ILE A 51 14.97 -6.39 -8.36
N THR A 52 14.54 -5.31 -9.00
CA THR A 52 15.32 -4.63 -10.06
C THR A 52 16.36 -3.66 -9.51
N GLY A 53 16.32 -3.37 -8.21
CA GLY A 53 17.30 -2.53 -7.54
C GLY A 53 18.71 -3.14 -7.61
N ASN A 54 19.71 -2.29 -7.76
CA ASN A 54 21.12 -2.71 -7.88
C ASN A 54 21.76 -3.13 -6.54
N ASP A 55 20.97 -3.14 -5.46
CA ASP A 55 21.39 -3.50 -4.12
C ASP A 55 21.03 -4.98 -3.92
N ALA A 56 22.04 -5.84 -3.68
CA ALA A 56 21.86 -7.28 -3.43
C ALA A 56 21.23 -7.56 -2.05
N ARG A 57 20.11 -6.90 -1.73
CA ARG A 57 19.37 -7.05 -0.48
C ARG A 57 18.42 -8.23 -0.60
N ARG A 58 18.50 -9.14 0.36
CA ARG A 58 17.52 -10.21 0.51
C ARG A 58 16.29 -9.66 1.21
N PHE A 59 15.13 -10.17 0.85
CA PHE A 59 13.88 -9.84 1.49
C PHE A 59 12.99 -11.08 1.57
N ALA A 60 12.11 -11.09 2.56
CA ALA A 60 11.09 -12.11 2.75
C ALA A 60 9.72 -11.49 2.51
N ILE A 61 8.83 -12.27 1.90
CA ILE A 61 7.41 -11.94 1.75
C ILE A 61 6.61 -12.83 2.71
N PHE A 62 5.68 -12.22 3.43
CA PHE A 62 4.79 -12.89 4.38
C PHE A 62 3.35 -12.67 3.96
N THR A 63 2.56 -13.74 3.96
CA THR A 63 1.10 -13.69 3.84
C THR A 63 0.51 -13.86 5.24
N ILE A 64 -0.44 -12.99 5.59
CA ILE A 64 -1.10 -12.94 6.89
C ILE A 64 -2.60 -12.98 6.64
N ASP A 65 -3.26 -14.00 7.17
CA ASP A 65 -4.71 -14.17 7.11
C ASP A 65 -5.30 -14.01 8.52
N LEU A 66 -6.50 -13.45 8.64
CA LEU A 66 -7.17 -13.29 9.93
C LEU A 66 -8.07 -14.48 10.21
N ASP A 67 -7.61 -15.37 11.10
CA ASP A 67 -8.39 -16.52 11.53
C ASP A 67 -9.81 -16.13 11.96
N LYS A 68 -10.79 -16.85 11.40
CA LYS A 68 -12.23 -16.71 11.70
C LYS A 68 -12.82 -15.33 11.40
N PHE A 69 -12.19 -14.53 10.54
CA PHE A 69 -12.74 -13.22 10.15
C PHE A 69 -14.17 -13.33 9.58
N LYS A 70 -14.45 -14.37 8.79
CA LYS A 70 -15.80 -14.65 8.30
C LYS A 70 -16.82 -14.87 9.43
N GLU A 71 -16.47 -15.62 10.48
CA GLU A 71 -17.36 -15.82 11.63
C GLU A 71 -17.67 -14.50 12.34
N ILE A 72 -16.70 -13.60 12.44
CA ILE A 72 -16.90 -12.27 13.02
C ILE A 72 -17.88 -11.47 12.16
N ASN A 73 -17.73 -11.47 10.83
CA ASN A 73 -18.67 -10.79 9.94
C ASN A 73 -20.08 -11.37 10.03
N ASP A 74 -20.20 -12.69 10.08
CA ASP A 74 -21.50 -13.37 10.14
C ASP A 74 -22.22 -13.12 11.48
N LEU A 75 -21.48 -13.03 12.59
CA LEU A 75 -22.04 -12.83 13.94
C LEU A 75 -22.25 -11.36 14.32
N GLN A 76 -21.36 -10.46 13.88
CA GLN A 76 -21.30 -9.06 14.33
C GLN A 76 -21.54 -8.05 13.20
N GLY A 77 -21.66 -8.52 11.97
CA GLY A 77 -21.86 -7.70 10.78
C GLY A 77 -20.55 -7.13 10.22
N HIS A 78 -20.60 -6.79 8.93
CA HIS A 78 -19.45 -6.27 8.19
C HIS A 78 -18.85 -4.99 8.78
N LEU A 79 -19.65 -4.11 9.39
CA LEU A 79 -19.12 -2.89 10.01
C LEU A 79 -18.12 -3.19 11.13
N ILE A 80 -18.34 -4.27 11.89
CA ILE A 80 -17.43 -4.69 12.96
C ILE A 80 -16.18 -5.35 12.37
N GLY A 81 -16.34 -6.16 11.31
CA GLY A 81 -15.20 -6.68 10.56
C GLY A 81 -14.33 -5.59 9.95
N ASP A 82 -14.94 -4.55 9.39
CA ASP A 82 -14.24 -3.40 8.83
C ASP A 82 -13.40 -2.66 9.90
N GLN A 83 -13.97 -2.46 11.09
CA GLN A 83 -13.24 -1.89 12.22
C GLN A 83 -12.08 -2.79 12.68
N LEU A 84 -12.27 -4.11 12.66
CA LEU A 84 -11.21 -5.07 12.97
C LEU A 84 -10.06 -4.94 11.97
N LEU A 85 -10.36 -4.91 10.66
CA LEU A 85 -9.36 -4.73 9.61
C LEU A 85 -8.59 -3.43 9.77
N GLN A 86 -9.27 -2.33 10.07
CA GLN A 86 -8.64 -1.04 10.34
C GLN A 86 -7.72 -1.08 11.57
N ARG A 87 -8.13 -1.76 12.65
CA ARG A 87 -7.31 -1.94 13.85
C ARG A 87 -6.08 -2.78 13.58
N VAL A 88 -6.23 -3.88 12.84
CA VAL A 88 -5.10 -4.74 12.44
C VAL A 88 -4.13 -3.95 11.57
N ALA A 89 -4.61 -3.25 10.55
CA ALA A 89 -3.77 -2.40 9.71
C ALA A 89 -2.99 -1.37 10.54
N GLY A 90 -3.67 -0.68 11.46
CA GLY A 90 -3.04 0.28 12.37
C GLY A 90 -2.03 -0.35 13.33
N ALA A 91 -2.26 -1.59 13.78
CA ALA A 91 -1.33 -2.31 14.64
C ALA A 91 -0.06 -2.71 13.86
N VAL A 92 -0.22 -3.27 12.65
CA VAL A 92 0.93 -3.68 11.82
C VAL A 92 1.77 -2.46 11.42
N LEU A 93 1.15 -1.36 11.00
CA LEU A 93 1.87 -0.13 10.65
C LEU A 93 2.78 0.38 11.77
N LYS A 94 2.41 0.20 13.04
CA LYS A 94 3.23 0.59 14.19
C LYS A 94 4.46 -0.29 14.41
N THR A 95 4.45 -1.50 13.85
CA THR A 95 5.57 -2.46 13.97
C THR A 95 6.56 -2.37 12.83
N LEU A 96 6.20 -1.71 11.72
CA LEU A 96 7.05 -1.64 10.53
C LEU A 96 8.30 -0.79 10.78
N GLN A 97 9.44 -1.32 10.36
CA GLN A 97 10.71 -0.61 10.29
C GLN A 97 10.88 0.08 8.93
N LYS A 98 11.96 0.86 8.81
CA LYS A 98 12.37 1.48 7.55
C LYS A 98 12.55 0.39 6.49
N GLU A 99 12.04 0.61 5.29
CA GLU A 99 12.09 -0.31 4.13
C GLU A 99 11.17 -1.54 4.23
N GLU A 100 10.45 -1.72 5.33
CA GLU A 100 9.37 -2.71 5.42
C GLU A 100 8.07 -2.12 4.88
N MET A 101 7.18 -2.99 4.41
CA MET A 101 5.87 -2.57 3.97
C MET A 101 4.83 -3.65 4.22
N VAL A 102 3.59 -3.24 4.40
CA VAL A 102 2.42 -4.12 4.42
C VAL A 102 1.40 -3.61 3.40
N ALA A 103 0.71 -4.52 2.74
CA ALA A 103 -0.39 -4.27 1.82
C ALA A 103 -1.59 -5.11 2.22
N ARG A 104 -2.79 -4.66 1.85
CA ARG A 104 -4.01 -5.47 1.93
C ARG A 104 -4.42 -5.90 0.53
N PHE A 105 -4.55 -7.21 0.32
CA PHE A 105 -4.87 -7.77 -0.99
C PHE A 105 -6.37 -7.89 -1.24
N GLY A 106 -7.17 -7.87 -0.16
CA GLY A 106 -8.63 -7.96 -0.17
C GLY A 106 -9.10 -8.84 0.97
N GLY A 107 -10.39 -8.75 1.34
CA GLY A 107 -10.93 -9.56 2.45
C GLY A 107 -10.13 -9.34 3.74
N ASP A 108 -9.65 -10.44 4.30
CA ASP A 108 -8.80 -10.60 5.47
C ASP A 108 -7.31 -10.80 5.16
N GLU A 109 -6.92 -10.77 3.88
CA GLU A 109 -5.56 -11.08 3.44
C GLU A 109 -4.65 -9.83 3.45
N PHE A 110 -3.57 -9.91 4.24
CA PHE A 110 -2.48 -8.94 4.27
C PHE A 110 -1.19 -9.58 3.77
N VAL A 111 -0.36 -8.78 3.10
CA VAL A 111 0.94 -9.22 2.59
C VAL A 111 2.00 -8.22 3.01
N ALA A 112 3.10 -8.70 3.59
CA ALA A 112 4.20 -7.87 4.05
C ALA A 112 5.51 -8.22 3.34
N VAL A 113 6.38 -7.22 3.15
CA VAL A 113 7.78 -7.42 2.74
C VAL A 113 8.70 -6.95 3.87
N LYS A 114 9.73 -7.74 4.15
CA LYS A 114 10.77 -7.41 5.13
C LYS A 114 12.15 -7.69 4.54
N PRO A 115 13.00 -6.67 4.35
CA PRO A 115 14.41 -6.89 4.07
C PRO A 115 15.08 -7.64 5.22
N PHE A 116 16.02 -8.53 4.92
CA PHE A 116 16.79 -9.23 5.94
C PHE A 116 18.26 -9.40 5.56
N SER A 117 19.10 -9.50 6.60
CA SER A 117 20.50 -9.88 6.51
C SER A 117 20.69 -11.25 7.18
N ASP A 118 21.70 -12.01 6.75
CA ASP A 118 21.94 -13.41 7.17
C ASP A 118 22.31 -13.56 8.67
N GLU A 119 22.45 -12.47 9.42
CA GLU A 119 22.86 -12.50 10.83
C GLU A 119 21.70 -12.62 11.83
N GLY A 120 20.45 -12.69 11.36
CA GLY A 120 19.24 -12.68 12.19
C GLY A 120 18.63 -14.06 12.47
N LYS A 121 18.47 -14.40 13.76
CA LYS A 121 17.81 -15.61 14.28
C LYS A 121 16.31 -15.63 13.88
N TRP A 122 15.88 -16.71 13.21
CA TRP A 122 14.49 -16.91 12.78
C TRP A 122 13.57 -17.25 13.95
N MET A 123 12.35 -16.70 13.94
CA MET A 123 11.22 -17.29 14.66
C MET A 123 10.68 -18.48 13.84
N PRO A 124 10.55 -19.69 14.43
CA PRO A 124 10.31 -20.93 13.68
C PRO A 124 8.93 -21.04 13.00
N CYS A 125 8.00 -20.09 13.18
CA CYS A 125 6.67 -20.14 12.57
C CYS A 125 6.61 -19.57 11.14
N CYS A 126 7.63 -18.82 10.68
CA CYS A 126 7.61 -18.12 9.40
C CYS A 126 8.93 -18.34 8.66
N ALA A 127 9.10 -19.51 8.04
CA ALA A 127 10.17 -19.70 7.06
C ALA A 127 9.95 -18.72 5.89
N PRO A 128 11.01 -18.13 5.32
CA PRO A 128 10.83 -17.22 4.20
C PRO A 128 10.33 -18.00 2.99
N VAL A 129 9.29 -17.49 2.34
CA VAL A 129 8.93 -17.92 0.99
C VAL A 129 9.99 -17.36 0.04
N ALA A 130 11.18 -17.95 0.08
CA ALA A 130 12.30 -17.64 -0.78
C ALA A 130 12.51 -18.80 -1.76
N LEU A 131 11.62 -18.93 -2.76
CA LEU A 131 11.86 -19.78 -3.92
C LEU A 131 11.16 -19.21 -5.15
N LEU A 132 11.81 -18.26 -5.82
CA LEU A 132 11.68 -18.05 -7.27
C LEU A 132 13.04 -17.65 -7.83
N GLN A 133 13.95 -18.63 -7.87
CA GLN A 133 14.99 -18.71 -8.88
C GLN A 133 14.87 -20.09 -9.53
N ARG A 134 14.22 -20.13 -10.69
CA ARG A 134 14.55 -21.01 -11.81
C ARG A 134 14.17 -20.32 -13.10
#